data_AF-A0AB35S9T5-F1
#
_entry.id   AF-A0AB35S9T5-F1
#
_cell.length_a   1.000
_cell.length_b   1.000
_cell.length_c   1.000
_cell.angle_alpha   90.00
_cell.angle_beta   90.00
_cell.angle_gamma   90.00
#
_symmetry.space_group_name_H-M   'P 1'
#
loop_
_entity.id
_entity.type
_entity.pdbx_description
1 polymer ?
#
loop_
_entity_poly.entity_id
_entity_poly.type
_entity_poly.pdbx_seq_one_letter_code
_entity_poly.pdbx_strand_id
1 'polypeptide(L)'
;MSLLRGRGERDDHAKNFSCLYDRSRQAWRLSPGYDLTENPGTNGEHTTSVNGKGKNITVADLASVGVKAGISRARCIAIANEMQGRIRDAGFAVRD
;
A
#
# COMPACT_ATOMS: atom_id res chain seq x y z
N MET A 1 16.77 10.95 -5.78
CA MET A 1 16.29 9.66 -5.22
C MET A 1 14.79 9.55 -5.42
N SER A 2 14.37 8.98 -6.55
CA SER A 2 12.97 8.62 -6.86
C SER A 2 12.87 7.12 -6.62
N LEU A 3 12.16 6.70 -5.56
CA LEU A 3 12.20 5.31 -5.09
C LEU A 3 10.82 4.67 -5.05
N LEU A 4 10.03 4.90 -6.12
CA LEU A 4 8.86 4.10 -6.50
C LEU A 4 8.69 4.07 -8.03
N ARG A 5 9.74 3.67 -8.75
CA ARG A 5 9.63 3.19 -10.13
C ARG A 5 9.44 1.65 -10.17
N GLY A 6 8.59 1.13 -9.27
CA GLY A 6 8.19 -0.29 -9.29
C GLY A 6 6.91 -0.48 -10.09
N ARG A 7 6.84 -1.54 -10.91
CA ARG A 7 5.58 -2.11 -11.41
C ARG A 7 4.88 -2.77 -10.21
N GLY A 8 4.09 -2.00 -9.50
CA GLY A 8 3.17 -2.49 -8.46
C GLY A 8 1.75 -2.44 -8.99
N GLU A 9 0.82 -3.08 -8.29
CA GLU A 9 -0.61 -2.88 -8.52
C GLU A 9 -0.94 -1.39 -8.28
N ARG A 10 -1.51 -0.75 -9.30
CA ARG A 10 -1.87 0.68 -9.30
C ARG A 10 -3.37 0.90 -9.45
N ASP A 11 -4.13 -0.18 -9.65
CA ASP A 11 -5.59 -0.18 -9.69
C ASP A 11 -6.18 -0.53 -8.31
N ASP A 12 -5.73 0.19 -7.29
CA ASP A 12 -6.13 -0.01 -5.91
C ASP A 12 -7.48 0.64 -5.58
N HIS A 13 -8.47 0.45 -6.45
CA HIS A 13 -9.79 1.06 -6.30
C HIS A 13 -10.60 0.44 -5.15
N ALA A 14 -11.59 1.17 -4.62
CA ALA A 14 -12.36 0.76 -3.44
C ALA A 14 -13.00 -0.64 -3.55
N LYS A 15 -13.29 -1.14 -4.77
CA LYS A 15 -13.86 -2.48 -4.97
C LYS A 15 -12.86 -3.62 -4.74
N ASN A 16 -11.57 -3.32 -4.60
CA ASN A 16 -10.50 -4.28 -4.29
C ASN A 16 -10.33 -4.49 -2.77
N PHE A 17 -11.16 -3.83 -1.96
CA PHE A 17 -11.22 -4.02 -0.52
C PHE A 17 -12.60 -4.57 -0.13
N SER A 18 -12.61 -5.64 0.66
CA SER A 18 -13.84 -6.20 1.23
C SER A 18 -13.66 -6.65 2.69
N CYS A 19 -14.77 -6.73 3.40
CA CYS A 19 -14.82 -7.20 4.78
C CYS A 19 -15.62 -8.50 4.86
N LEU A 20 -15.12 -9.44 5.66
CA LEU A 20 -15.80 -10.67 6.00
C LEU A 20 -16.43 -10.52 7.38
N TYR A 21 -17.70 -10.92 7.50
CA TYR A 21 -18.35 -11.01 8.80
C TYR A 21 -17.99 -12.34 9.47
N ASP A 22 -17.34 -12.25 10.63
CA ASP A 22 -17.07 -13.39 11.49
C ASP A 22 -18.23 -13.55 12.48
N ARG A 23 -19.08 -14.55 12.24
CA ARG A 23 -20.23 -14.84 13.10
C ARG A 23 -19.83 -15.26 14.50
N SER A 24 -18.70 -15.95 14.66
CA SER A 24 -18.25 -16.46 15.96
C SER A 24 -17.79 -15.33 16.87
N ARG A 25 -17.14 -14.32 16.28
CA ARG A 25 -16.66 -13.12 16.99
C ARG A 25 -17.66 -11.97 16.97
N GLN A 26 -18.78 -12.15 16.28
CA GLN A 26 -19.76 -11.11 15.97
C GLN A 26 -19.12 -9.81 15.45
N ALA A 27 -18.07 -9.95 14.63
CA ALA A 27 -17.21 -8.83 14.25
C ALA A 27 -16.88 -8.86 12.76
N TRP A 28 -16.66 -7.68 12.18
CA TRP A 28 -16.12 -7.54 10.84
C TRP A 28 -14.60 -7.63 10.86
N ARG A 29 -14.02 -8.33 9.88
CA ARG A 29 -12.58 -8.34 9.62
C ARG A 29 -12.31 -8.07 8.16
N LEU A 30 -11.15 -7.51 7.84
CA LEU A 30 -10.71 -7.39 6.45
C LEU A 30 -10.57 -8.79 5.82
N SER A 31 -10.94 -8.92 4.55
CA SER A 31 -10.63 -10.12 3.76
C SER A 31 -9.11 -10.26 3.60
N PRO A 32 -8.60 -11.45 3.23
CA PRO A 32 -7.28 -11.53 2.60
C PRO A 32 -7.20 -10.60 1.37
N GLY A 33 -6.01 -10.14 1.01
CA GLY A 33 -5.80 -9.40 -0.23
C GLY A 33 -6.06 -10.27 -1.46
N TYR A 34 -6.66 -9.69 -2.49
CA TYR A 34 -6.95 -10.32 -3.78
C TYR A 34 -6.74 -9.30 -4.91
N ASP A 35 -6.80 -9.77 -6.16
CA ASP A 35 -6.64 -8.93 -7.36
C ASP A 35 -5.33 -8.12 -7.38
N LEU A 36 -4.23 -8.81 -7.05
CA LEU A 36 -2.89 -8.25 -7.10
C LEU A 36 -2.26 -8.59 -8.44
N THR A 37 -2.33 -7.68 -9.40
CA THR A 37 -1.72 -7.82 -10.71
C THR A 37 -0.74 -6.69 -10.98
N GLU A 38 0.25 -6.91 -11.84
CA GLU A 38 1.10 -5.79 -12.26
C GLU A 38 0.32 -4.90 -13.21
N ASN A 39 0.01 -3.68 -12.78
CA ASN A 39 -0.68 -2.69 -13.60
C ASN A 39 0.13 -1.39 -13.66
N PRO A 40 0.56 -0.91 -14.84
CA PRO A 40 1.28 0.36 -14.94
C PRO A 40 0.43 1.58 -14.57
N GLY A 41 -0.90 1.46 -14.47
CA GLY A 41 -1.81 2.56 -14.18
C GLY A 41 -1.92 3.55 -15.34
N THR A 42 -2.89 4.47 -15.26
CA THR A 42 -3.05 5.53 -16.28
C THR A 42 -1.94 6.55 -16.11
N ASN A 43 -1.09 6.72 -17.14
CA ASN A 43 0.08 7.62 -17.11
C ASN A 43 1.08 7.35 -15.96
N GLY A 44 1.13 6.13 -15.43
CA GLY A 44 2.04 5.79 -14.32
C GLY A 44 1.60 6.32 -12.96
N GLU A 45 0.34 6.71 -12.78
CA GLU A 45 -0.24 7.11 -11.51
C GLU A 45 -1.04 5.95 -10.87
N HIS A 46 -1.14 5.95 -9.54
CA HIS A 46 -2.07 5.13 -8.77
C HIS A 46 -3.51 5.66 -8.91
N THR A 47 -4.50 4.76 -8.95
CA THR A 47 -5.93 5.10 -8.96
C THR A 47 -6.34 5.82 -7.66
N THR A 48 -5.79 5.41 -6.52
CA THR A 48 -5.98 6.11 -5.25
C THR A 48 -4.75 6.95 -4.89
N SER A 49 -4.94 8.23 -4.59
CA SER A 49 -3.84 9.11 -4.19
C SER A 49 -3.36 8.81 -2.76
N VAL A 50 -2.05 8.79 -2.55
CA VAL A 50 -1.45 8.77 -1.20
C VAL A 50 -0.95 10.17 -0.87
N ASN A 51 -1.56 10.80 0.14
CA ASN A 51 -1.25 12.17 0.53
C ASN A 51 -1.30 13.17 -0.66
N GLY A 52 -2.26 12.98 -1.57
CA GLY A 52 -2.43 13.80 -2.78
C GLY A 52 -1.49 13.47 -3.94
N LYS A 53 -0.72 12.38 -3.85
CA LYS A 53 0.20 11.92 -4.91
C LYS A 53 -0.28 10.61 -5.51
N GLY A 54 -0.33 10.53 -6.84
CA GLY A 54 -0.50 9.26 -7.56
C GLY A 54 0.83 8.63 -8.00
N LYS A 55 1.97 9.31 -7.87
CA LYS A 55 3.30 8.79 -8.21
C LYS A 55 4.39 9.34 -7.28
N ASN A 56 5.56 8.71 -7.31
CA ASN A 56 6.71 9.09 -6.47
C ASN A 56 6.34 9.19 -4.97
N ILE A 57 5.50 8.26 -4.50
CA ILE A 57 5.08 8.19 -3.10
C ILE A 57 6.32 7.84 -2.24
N THR A 58 6.48 8.52 -1.11
CA THR A 58 7.60 8.31 -0.18
C THR A 58 7.13 7.68 1.12
N VAL A 59 8.06 7.16 1.93
CA VAL A 59 7.77 6.72 3.30
C VAL A 59 7.16 7.86 4.14
N ALA A 60 7.57 9.10 3.89
CA ALA A 60 7.00 10.26 4.57
C ALA A 60 5.53 10.49 4.21
N ASP A 61 5.15 10.26 2.95
CA ASP A 61 3.75 10.33 2.51
C ASP A 61 2.89 9.25 3.17
N LEU A 62 3.40 8.01 3.24
CA LEU A 62 2.75 6.90 3.95
C LEU A 62 2.57 7.21 5.44
N ALA A 63 3.61 7.75 6.08
CA ALA A 63 3.55 8.14 7.49
C ALA A 63 2.54 9.28 7.74
N SER A 64 2.46 10.26 6.84
CA SER A 64 1.48 11.35 6.90
C SER A 64 0.04 10.83 6.88
N VAL A 65 -0.28 9.91 5.95
CA VAL A 65 -1.61 9.29 5.87
C VAL A 65 -1.91 8.46 7.12
N GLY A 66 -0.96 7.64 7.57
CA GLY A 66 -1.15 6.81 8.77
C GLY A 66 -1.39 7.62 10.03
N VAL A 67 -0.70 8.75 10.21
CA VAL A 67 -0.94 9.68 11.33
C VAL A 67 -2.36 10.27 11.27
N LYS A 68 -2.82 10.69 10.09
CA LYS A 68 -4.21 11.16 9.90
C LYS A 68 -5.24 10.07 10.22
N ALA A 69 -4.88 8.80 10.02
CA ALA A 69 -5.70 7.64 10.37
C ALA A 69 -5.57 7.19 11.85
N GLY A 70 -4.83 7.93 12.69
CA GLY A 70 -4.66 7.63 14.12
C GLY A 70 -3.55 6.64 14.47
N ILE A 71 -2.66 6.31 13.52
CA ILE A 71 -1.51 5.43 13.75
C ILE A 71 -0.28 6.29 14.12
N SER A 72 0.48 5.88 15.13
CA SER A 72 1.68 6.63 15.51
C SER A 72 2.70 6.67 14.38
N ARG A 73 3.36 7.82 14.21
CA ARG A 73 4.36 8.03 13.14
C ARG A 73 5.46 6.96 13.17
N ALA A 74 5.93 6.61 14.37
CA ALA A 74 6.94 5.56 14.56
C ALA A 74 6.46 4.21 14.02
N ARG A 75 5.21 3.84 14.30
CA ARG A 75 4.62 2.59 13.79
C ARG A 75 4.45 2.59 12.27
N CYS A 76 4.02 3.71 11.68
CA CYS A 76 3.92 3.83 10.23
C CYS A 76 5.29 3.59 9.55
N ILE A 77 6.34 4.22 10.08
CA ILE A 77 7.70 4.07 9.54
C ILE A 77 8.21 2.64 9.73
N ALA A 78 7.98 2.04 10.90
CA ALA A 78 8.37 0.66 11.16
C ALA A 78 7.74 -0.32 10.16
N ILE A 79 6.43 -0.20 9.92
CA ILE A 79 5.71 -1.04 8.94
C ILE A 79 6.25 -0.82 7.53
N ALA A 80 6.48 0.42 7.12
CA ALA A 80 7.00 0.72 5.78
C ALA A 80 8.40 0.10 5.55
N ASN A 81 9.28 0.20 6.54
CA ASN A 81 10.62 -0.38 6.49
C ASN A 81 10.59 -1.91 6.52
N GLU A 82 9.71 -2.51 7.33
CA GLU A 82 9.51 -3.96 7.37
C GLU A 82 9.07 -4.49 6.00
N MET A 83 8.09 -3.83 5.37
CA MET A 83 7.60 -4.23 4.05
C MET A 83 8.69 -4.09 2.98
N GLN A 84 9.48 -3.02 3.00
CA GLN A 84 10.63 -2.88 2.11
C GLN A 84 11.65 -4.01 2.30
N GLY A 85 11.90 -4.43 3.55
CA GLY A 85 12.74 -5.58 3.86
C GLY A 85 12.19 -6.86 3.24
N ARG A 86 10.91 -7.18 3.49
CA ARG A 86 10.25 -8.39 2.97
C ARG A 86 10.25 -8.45 1.44
N ILE A 87 9.99 -7.32 0.76
CA ILE A 87 9.99 -7.24 -0.71
C ILE A 87 11.38 -7.55 -1.26
N ARG A 88 12.42 -6.94 -0.67
CA ARG A 88 13.82 -7.20 -1.05
C ARG A 88 14.19 -8.66 -0.82
N ASP A 89 13.84 -9.22 0.33
CA ASP A 89 14.19 -10.59 0.71
C ASP A 89 13.46 -11.63 -0.17
N ALA A 90 12.27 -11.28 -0.68
CA ALA A 90 11.54 -12.07 -1.67
C ALA A 90 12.08 -11.96 -3.11
N GLY A 91 13.16 -11.18 -3.33
CA GLY A 91 13.81 -11.05 -4.64
C GLY A 91 13.13 -10.08 -5.61
N PHE A 92 12.13 -9.32 -5.16
CA PHE A 92 11.53 -8.26 -5.96
C PHE A 92 12.44 -7.01 -5.91
N ALA A 93 13.24 -6.82 -6.96
CA ALA A 93 14.07 -5.64 -7.13
C ALA A 93 13.30 -4.50 -7.81
N VAL A 94 13.56 -3.26 -7.37
CA VAL A 94 13.24 -2.07 -8.17
C VAL A 94 14.15 -2.12 -9.40
N ARG A 95 13.58 -2.38 -10.58
CA ARG A 95 14.32 -2.30 -11.85
C ARG A 95 14.22 -0.87 -12.39
N ASP A 96 15.33 -0.38 -12.95
CA ASP A 96 15.52 1.01 -13.40
C ASP A 96 14.50 1.49 -14.45
#